data_AF-A0A2I0NAV2-F1
#
_entry.id   AF-A0A2I0NAV2-F1
#
_cell.length_a   1.000
_cell.length_b   1.000
_cell.length_c   1.000
_cell.angle_alpha   90.00
_cell.angle_beta   90.00
_cell.angle_gamma   90.00
#
_symmetry.space_group_name_H-M   'P 1'
#
loop_
_entity.id
_entity.type
_entity.pdbx_description
1 polymer ?
#
loop_
_entity_poly.entity_id
_entity_poly.type
_entity_poly.pdbx_seq_one_letter_code
_entity_poly.pdbx_strand_id
1 'polypeptide(L)'
;MSKVIKVYELAQLIQVNVMPILMQNNDVLVSFIQQSKPNVTKMNALKSASELGLDGLEKPLKWLQLVTEHENEKTNILLIENFLKLTEQEQMKFYELLKHRKVAQQNLPKNCCIVIEGNSLEKNKISPIIFSLIFCVE
;
A
#
# COMPACT_ATOMS: atom_id res chain seq x y z
N MET A 1 18.34 -5.13 -15.78
CA MET A 1 17.36 -6.20 -15.51
C MET A 1 16.14 -5.97 -16.41
N SER A 2 15.62 -7.00 -17.08
CA SER A 2 14.47 -6.87 -17.99
C SER A 2 13.19 -6.50 -17.22
N LYS A 3 12.32 -5.67 -17.83
CA LYS A 3 10.99 -5.32 -17.27
C LYS A 3 10.16 -6.56 -16.92
N VAL A 4 10.27 -7.63 -17.70
CA VAL A 4 9.58 -8.91 -17.48
C VAL A 4 9.99 -9.55 -16.16
N ILE A 5 11.29 -9.51 -15.84
CA ILE A 5 11.82 -10.08 -14.59
C ILE A 5 11.26 -9.32 -13.39
N LYS A 6 11.25 -7.98 -13.45
CA LYS A 6 10.70 -7.14 -12.37
C LYS A 6 9.20 -7.37 -12.14
N VAL A 7 8.42 -7.58 -13.21
CA VAL A 7 6.99 -7.92 -13.09
C VAL A 7 6.79 -9.27 -12.41
N TYR A 8 7.64 -10.26 -12.71
CA TYR A 8 7.60 -11.56 -12.06
C TYR A 8 7.98 -11.49 -10.58
N GLU A 9 9.04 -10.74 -10.25
CA GLU A 9 9.45 -10.49 -8.86
C GLU A 9 8.32 -9.79 -8.06
N LEU A 10 7.69 -8.76 -8.65
CA LEU A 10 6.54 -8.09 -8.03
C LEU A 10 5.39 -9.07 -7.78
N ALA A 11 5.09 -9.95 -8.74
CA ALA A 11 4.04 -10.95 -8.57
C ALA A 11 4.32 -11.88 -7.38
N GLN A 12 5.57 -12.32 -7.20
CA GLN A 12 5.95 -13.14 -6.05
C GLN A 12 5.81 -12.36 -4.74
N LEU A 13 6.28 -11.11 -4.67
CA LEU A 13 6.17 -10.28 -3.47
C LEU A 13 4.71 -10.07 -3.05
N ILE A 14 3.83 -9.77 -4.02
CA ILE A 14 2.40 -9.62 -3.79
C ILE A 14 1.78 -10.93 -3.30
N GLN A 15 2.19 -12.07 -3.86
CA GLN A 15 1.66 -13.38 -3.48
C GLN A 15 2.04 -13.78 -2.06
N VAL A 16 3.28 -13.51 -1.63
CA VAL A 16 3.73 -13.84 -0.27
C VAL A 16 3.17 -12.85 0.76
N ASN A 17 2.92 -11.59 0.38
CA ASN A 17 2.24 -10.57 1.19
C ASN A 17 2.81 -10.38 2.62
N VAL A 18 4.14 -10.42 2.76
CA VAL A 18 4.82 -10.31 4.07
C VAL A 18 4.85 -8.87 4.58
N MET A 19 5.11 -7.92 3.70
CA MET A 19 5.29 -6.51 4.06
C MET A 19 4.81 -5.58 2.94
N PRO A 20 4.47 -4.31 3.24
CA PRO A 20 4.14 -3.31 2.23
C PRO A 20 5.29 -3.10 1.22
N ILE A 21 4.93 -2.80 -0.02
CA ILE A 21 5.88 -2.61 -1.12
C ILE A 21 5.89 -1.13 -1.54
N LEU A 22 7.05 -0.48 -1.48
CA LEU A 22 7.26 0.80 -2.14
C LEU A 22 7.65 0.56 -3.60
N MET A 23 6.78 0.97 -4.51
CA MET A 23 7.01 0.86 -5.94
C MET A 23 7.49 2.19 -6.51
N GLN A 24 8.75 2.26 -6.93
CA GLN A 24 9.32 3.49 -7.50
C GLN A 24 9.11 3.60 -9.02
N ASN A 25 8.83 2.48 -9.68
CA ASN A 25 8.64 2.40 -11.11
C ASN A 25 7.20 2.02 -11.46
N ASN A 26 6.43 3.03 -11.90
CA ASN A 26 5.02 2.84 -12.21
C ASN A 26 4.81 1.87 -13.40
N ASP A 27 5.74 1.79 -14.35
CA ASP A 27 5.60 0.94 -15.53
C ASP A 27 5.56 -0.55 -15.19
N VAL A 28 6.29 -0.97 -14.15
CA VAL A 28 6.29 -2.36 -13.66
C VAL A 28 4.94 -2.69 -13.04
N LEU A 29 4.43 -1.82 -12.16
CA LEU A 29 3.13 -1.98 -11.53
C LEU A 29 1.99 -1.99 -12.54
N VAL A 30 1.99 -1.06 -13.49
CA VAL A 30 1.00 -0.99 -14.58
C VAL A 30 1.02 -2.28 -15.40
N SER A 31 2.20 -2.80 -15.76
CA SER A 31 2.30 -4.04 -16.52
C SER A 31 1.82 -5.26 -15.72
N PHE A 32 2.12 -5.32 -14.42
CA PHE A 32 1.59 -6.35 -13.54
C PHE A 32 0.06 -6.30 -13.46
N ILE A 33 -0.53 -5.11 -13.25
CA ILE A 33 -1.99 -4.94 -13.17
C ILE A 33 -2.66 -5.35 -14.49
N GLN A 34 -2.09 -4.99 -15.64
CA GLN A 34 -2.62 -5.38 -16.96
C GLN A 34 -2.60 -6.89 -17.19
N GLN A 35 -1.54 -7.57 -16.76
CA GLN A 35 -1.36 -9.02 -16.96
C GLN A 35 -2.18 -9.85 -15.98
N SER A 36 -2.12 -9.49 -14.70
CA SER A 36 -2.69 -10.29 -13.61
C SER A 36 -4.13 -9.91 -13.28
N LYS A 37 -4.57 -8.71 -13.69
CA LYS A 37 -5.90 -8.14 -13.41
C LYS A 37 -6.35 -8.34 -11.95
N PRO A 38 -5.51 -7.99 -10.95
CA PRO A 38 -5.91 -8.05 -9.55
C PRO A 38 -7.01 -7.01 -9.28
N ASN A 39 -7.77 -7.18 -8.20
CA ASN A 39 -8.53 -6.06 -7.69
C ASN A 39 -7.60 -5.00 -7.08
N VAL A 40 -7.85 -3.73 -7.39
CA VAL A 40 -7.04 -2.61 -6.92
C VAL A 40 -7.93 -1.56 -6.31
N THR A 41 -7.82 -1.39 -4.99
CA THR A 41 -8.40 -0.27 -4.28
C THR A 41 -7.36 0.84 -4.13
N LYS A 42 -7.70 2.04 -4.61
CA LYS A 42 -6.83 3.22 -4.50
C LYS A 42 -7.16 4.00 -3.22
N MET A 43 -6.12 4.36 -2.48
CA MET A 43 -6.17 5.23 -1.31
C MET A 43 -5.30 6.46 -1.57
N ASN A 44 -5.88 7.65 -1.42
CA ASN A 44 -5.12 8.88 -1.46
C ASN A 44 -4.60 9.22 -0.06
N ALA A 45 -3.28 9.14 0.14
CA ALA A 45 -2.67 9.31 1.46
C ALA A 45 -2.91 10.71 2.06
N LEU A 46 -2.96 11.77 1.26
CA LEU A 46 -3.24 13.14 1.72
C LEU A 46 -4.62 13.25 2.35
N LYS A 47 -5.61 12.56 1.78
CA LYS A 47 -6.98 12.53 2.32
C LYS A 47 -7.07 11.61 3.53
N SER A 48 -6.47 10.42 3.46
CA SER A 48 -6.58 9.44 4.53
C SER A 48 -5.74 9.78 5.77
N ALA A 49 -4.72 10.62 5.65
CA ALA A 49 -3.95 11.09 6.81
C ALA A 49 -4.80 11.89 7.81
N SER A 50 -5.87 12.57 7.38
CA SER A 50 -6.79 13.23 8.32
C SER A 50 -7.76 12.25 8.97
N GLU A 51 -8.10 11.16 8.28
CA GLU A 51 -9.05 10.14 8.74
C GLU A 51 -8.41 9.13 9.72
N LEU A 52 -7.16 8.73 9.47
CA LEU A 52 -6.43 7.75 10.29
C LEU A 52 -5.99 8.28 11.65
N GLY A 53 -5.92 9.60 11.81
CA GLY A 53 -5.47 10.25 13.04
C GLY A 53 -6.58 10.55 14.04
N LEU A 54 -7.81 10.07 13.80
CA LEU A 54 -8.96 10.31 14.67
C LEU A 54 -9.15 9.14 15.64
N ASP A 55 -9.15 9.44 16.94
CA ASP A 55 -9.52 8.48 17.97
C ASP A 55 -11.00 8.10 17.80
N GLY A 56 -11.27 6.80 17.64
CA GLY A 56 -12.63 6.28 17.51
C GLY A 56 -13.27 6.55 16.15
N LEU A 57 -12.75 5.92 15.09
CA LEU A 57 -13.41 5.86 13.78
C LEU A 57 -14.83 5.28 13.91
N GLU A 58 -15.82 6.15 14.06
CA GLU A 58 -17.24 5.78 14.16
C GLU A 58 -17.78 5.16 12.87
N LYS A 59 -17.14 5.45 11.72
CA LYS A 59 -17.52 4.93 10.41
C LYS A 59 -16.36 4.21 9.75
N PRO A 60 -16.60 3.06 9.11
CA PRO A 60 -15.57 2.39 8.31
C PRO A 60 -15.08 3.32 7.20
N LEU A 61 -13.77 3.42 7.04
CA LEU A 61 -13.17 4.20 5.97
C LEU A 61 -13.60 3.63 4.62
N LYS A 62 -14.00 4.49 3.68
CA LYS A 62 -14.54 4.04 2.38
C LYS A 62 -13.58 3.11 1.64
N TRP A 63 -12.28 3.40 1.66
CA TRP A 63 -11.28 2.53 1.04
C TRP A 63 -11.16 1.19 1.76
N LEU A 64 -11.37 1.14 3.07
CA LEU A 64 -11.30 -0.10 3.86
C LEU A 64 -12.49 -1.00 3.57
N GLN A 65 -13.68 -0.40 3.39
CA GLN A 65 -14.88 -1.12 2.93
C GLN A 65 -14.63 -1.75 1.56
N LEU A 66 -14.15 -0.96 0.59
CA LEU A 66 -13.84 -1.45 -0.75
C LEU A 66 -12.83 -2.60 -0.71
N VAL A 67 -11.73 -2.48 0.04
CA VAL A 67 -10.76 -3.58 0.15
C VAL A 67 -11.43 -4.84 0.74
N THR A 68 -12.30 -4.69 1.72
CA THR A 68 -12.97 -5.81 2.40
C THR A 68 -13.99 -6.51 1.51
N GLU A 69 -14.64 -5.80 0.58
CA GLU A 69 -15.56 -6.39 -0.42
C GLU A 69 -14.86 -7.46 -1.30
N HIS A 70 -13.54 -7.39 -1.43
CA HIS A 70 -12.74 -8.30 -2.23
C HIS A 70 -11.90 -9.30 -1.39
N GLU A 71 -12.29 -9.57 -0.14
CA GLU A 71 -11.55 -10.49 0.74
C GLU A 71 -11.47 -11.94 0.23
N ASN A 72 -12.44 -12.36 -0.59
CA ASN A 72 -12.52 -13.71 -1.15
C ASN A 72 -11.80 -13.85 -2.51
N GLU A 73 -11.24 -12.77 -3.04
CA GLU A 73 -10.49 -12.81 -4.30
C GLU A 73 -9.09 -13.39 -4.12
N LYS A 74 -8.50 -13.88 -5.21
CA LYS A 74 -7.14 -14.44 -5.20
C LYS A 74 -6.09 -13.40 -4.80
N THR A 75 -6.23 -12.17 -5.27
CA THR A 75 -5.26 -11.10 -5.04
C THR A 75 -5.95 -9.76 -5.05
N ASN A 76 -5.79 -9.02 -3.95
CA ASN A 76 -6.32 -7.69 -3.78
C ASN A 76 -5.16 -6.74 -3.47
N ILE A 77 -5.20 -5.51 -3.95
CA ILE A 77 -4.13 -4.52 -3.75
C ILE A 77 -4.72 -3.24 -3.19
N LEU A 78 -4.17 -2.79 -2.07
CA LEU A 78 -4.35 -1.43 -1.58
C LEU A 78 -3.21 -0.57 -2.13
N LEU A 79 -3.51 0.24 -3.14
CA LEU A 79 -2.56 1.18 -3.74
C LEU A 79 -2.65 2.53 -3.01
N ILE A 80 -1.61 2.86 -2.24
CA ILE A 80 -1.49 4.13 -1.51
C ILE A 80 -0.77 5.14 -2.40
N GLU A 81 -1.52 6.11 -2.91
CA GLU A 81 -1.03 7.19 -3.76
C GLU A 81 -0.65 8.42 -2.92
N ASN A 82 0.31 9.22 -3.38
CA ASN A 82 0.74 10.48 -2.74
C ASN A 82 1.33 10.35 -1.32
N PHE A 83 1.75 9.16 -0.89
CA PHE A 83 2.33 8.95 0.45
C PHE A 83 3.57 9.82 0.70
N LEU A 84 4.44 9.97 -0.31
CA LEU A 84 5.69 10.74 -0.21
C LEU A 84 5.50 12.25 -0.12
N LYS A 85 4.26 12.74 -0.25
CA LYS A 85 3.90 14.15 -0.06
C LYS A 85 3.54 14.49 1.39
N LEU A 86 3.37 13.48 2.24
CA LEU A 86 3.07 13.64 3.65
C LEU A 86 4.32 14.06 4.43
N THR A 87 4.12 14.89 5.46
CA THR A 87 5.13 15.14 6.49
C THR A 87 5.43 13.87 7.28
N GLU A 88 6.55 13.82 7.98
CA GLU A 88 6.92 12.66 8.80
C GLU A 88 5.84 12.30 9.83
N GLN A 89 5.27 13.32 10.49
CA GLN A 89 4.19 13.15 11.47
C GLN A 89 2.92 12.56 10.83
N GLU A 90 2.58 12.99 9.61
CA GLU A 90 1.42 12.44 8.89
C GLU A 90 1.67 11.01 8.41
N GLN A 91 2.90 10.68 7.97
CA GLN A 91 3.27 9.32 7.61
C GLN A 91 3.13 8.37 8.80
N MET A 92 3.46 8.82 10.00
CA MET A 92 3.33 8.02 11.23
C MET A 92 1.88 7.61 11.53
N LYS A 93 0.87 8.32 11.01
CA LYS A 93 -0.54 7.91 11.14
C LYS A 93 -0.85 6.61 10.39
N PHE A 94 0.00 6.21 9.44
CA PHE A 94 -0.14 4.95 8.71
C PHE A 94 0.60 3.79 9.38
N TYR A 95 1.30 4.02 10.49
CA TYR A 95 2.12 3.01 11.15
C TYR A 95 1.32 1.75 11.50
N GLU A 96 0.11 1.92 12.06
CA GLU A 96 -0.77 0.81 12.40
C GLU A 96 -1.16 -0.01 11.17
N LEU A 97 -1.55 0.67 10.08
CA LEU A 97 -1.91 0.02 8.82
C LEU A 97 -0.73 -0.75 8.22
N LEU A 98 0.46 -0.14 8.19
CA LEU A 98 1.64 -0.73 7.54
C LEU A 98 2.25 -1.88 8.35
N LYS A 99 2.29 -1.76 9.68
CA LYS A 99 2.89 -2.76 10.57
C LYS A 99 1.91 -3.84 11.01
N HIS A 100 0.73 -3.43 11.44
CA HIS A 100 -0.27 -4.32 12.06
C HIS A 100 -1.37 -4.72 11.09
N ARG A 101 -1.39 -4.16 9.88
CA ARG A 101 -2.37 -4.48 8.84
C ARG A 101 -3.81 -4.30 9.33
N LYS A 102 -4.03 -3.24 10.09
CA LYS A 102 -5.34 -2.86 10.63
C LYS A 102 -5.46 -1.36 10.79
N VAL A 103 -6.69 -0.89 10.91
CA VAL A 103 -7.01 0.48 11.31
C VAL A 103 -7.95 0.39 12.49
N ALA A 104 -7.52 0.89 13.64
CA ALA A 104 -8.23 0.72 14.91
C ALA A 104 -8.56 -0.77 15.19
N GLN A 105 -9.84 -1.14 15.09
CA GLN A 105 -10.33 -2.50 15.34
C GLN A 105 -10.56 -3.32 14.05
N GLN A 106 -10.43 -2.71 12.87
CA GLN A 106 -10.74 -3.35 11.60
C GLN A 106 -9.45 -3.86 10.93
N ASN A 107 -9.39 -5.17 10.68
CA ASN A 107 -8.25 -5.80 10.02
C ASN A 107 -8.33 -5.65 8.51
N LEU A 108 -7.18 -5.50 7.87
CA LEU A 108 -7.05 -5.61 6.43
C LEU A 108 -7.16 -7.10 6.04
N PRO A 109 -7.90 -7.45 4.98
CA PRO A 109 -7.96 -8.82 4.47
C PRO A 109 -6.58 -9.44 4.24
N LYS A 110 -6.45 -10.74 4.52
CA LYS A 110 -5.18 -11.47 4.38
C LYS A 110 -4.69 -11.54 2.93
N ASN A 111 -5.60 -11.49 1.96
CA ASN A 111 -5.30 -11.48 0.53
C ASN A 111 -4.93 -10.09 -0.03
N CYS A 112 -5.00 -9.04 0.78
CA CYS A 112 -4.72 -7.67 0.36
C CYS A 112 -3.23 -7.33 0.49
N CYS A 113 -2.52 -7.03 -0.59
CA CYS A 113 -1.16 -6.49 -0.51
C CYS A 113 -1.19 -4.96 -0.45
N ILE A 114 -0.38 -4.36 0.43
CA ILE A 114 -0.23 -2.90 0.47
C ILE A 114 0.89 -2.52 -0.49
N VAL A 115 0.59 -1.65 -1.45
CA VAL A 115 1.56 -1.08 -2.39
C VAL A 115 1.53 0.43 -2.24
N ILE A 116 2.67 1.04 -1.95
CA ILE A 116 2.85 2.48 -1.89
C ILE A 116 3.44 2.93 -3.22
N GLU A 117 2.73 3.82 -3.92
CA GLU A 117 3.27 4.48 -5.10
C GLU A 117 4.33 5.50 -4.66
N GLY A 118 5.52 5.37 -5.24
CA GLY A 118 6.62 6.29 -5.02
C GLY A 118 7.33 6.63 -6.33
N ASN A 119 8.22 7.60 -6.25
CA ASN A 119 9.24 7.82 -7.27
C ASN A 119 10.62 7.67 -6.62
N SER A 120 11.62 7.30 -7.43
CA SER A 120 12.98 7.06 -6.96
C SER A 120 13.67 8.30 -6.39
N LEU A 121 13.24 9.49 -6.80
CA LEU A 121 13.77 10.78 -6.32
C LEU A 121 13.31 11.13 -4.89
N GLU A 122 12.27 10.48 -4.39
CA GLU A 122 11.62 10.84 -3.12
C GLU A 122 11.74 9.78 -2.02
N LYS A 123 12.56 8.74 -2.21
CA LYS A 123 12.82 7.71 -1.18
C LYS A 123 13.24 8.32 0.16
N ASN A 124 14.04 9.38 0.11
CA ASN A 124 14.55 10.09 1.29
C ASN A 124 13.48 10.90 2.04
N LYS A 125 12.26 11.02 1.48
CA LYS A 125 11.13 11.70 2.14
C LYS A 125 10.35 10.77 3.07
N ILE A 126 10.65 9.48 3.08
CA ILE A 126 9.99 8.51 3.97
C ILE A 126 10.64 8.57 5.35
N SER A 127 9.82 8.65 6.41
CA SER A 127 10.30 8.53 7.80
C SER A 127 11.13 7.26 7.96
N PRO A 128 12.28 7.27 8.66
CA PRO A 128 13.07 6.07 8.91
C PRO A 128 12.27 4.91 9.52
N ILE A 129 11.31 5.23 10.40
CA ILE A 129 10.44 4.23 11.02
C ILE A 129 9.55 3.57 9.98
N ILE A 130 8.90 4.34 9.13
CA ILE A 130 8.05 3.80 8.06
C ILE A 130 8.89 3.05 7.04
N PHE A 131 10.07 3.57 6.69
CA PHE A 131 10.99 2.93 5.76
C PHE A 131 11.43 1.55 6.24
N SER A 132 11.56 1.34 7.55
CA SER A 132 11.89 0.02 8.13
C SER A 132 10.79 -1.04 7.94
N LEU A 133 9.57 -0.63 7.57
CA LEU A 133 8.42 -1.53 7.38
C LEU A 133 8.20 -1.93 5.92
N ILE A 134 8.90 -1.32 4.96
CA ILE A 134 8.57 -1.44 3.53
C ILE A 134 9.69 -2.10 2.73
N PHE A 135 9.31 -2.93 1.77
CA PHE A 135 10.22 -3.44 0.75
C PHE A 135 10.26 -2.50 -0.45
N CYS A 136 11.45 -2.11 -0.90
CA CYS A 136 11.60 -1.18 -2.03
C CYS A 136 11.83 -1.96 -3.33
N VAL A 137 11.00 -1.69 -4.34
CA VAL A 137 11.18 -2.19 -5.71
C VAL A 137 11.50 -1.01 -6.63
N GLU A 138 12.67 -1.09 -7.26
CA GLU A 138 13.21 -0.10 -8.22
C GLU A 138 12.97 -0.54 -9.67
#